data_AF-A0AAX1N9L8-F1
#
_entry.id   AF-A0AAX1N9L8-F1
#
_cell.length_a   1.000
_cell.length_b   1.000
_cell.length_c   1.000
_cell.angle_alpha   90.00
_cell.angle_beta   90.00
_cell.angle_gamma   90.00
#
_symmetry.space_group_name_H-M   'P 1'
#
loop_
_entity.id
_entity.type
_entity.pdbx_description
1 polymer ?
#
loop_
_entity_poly.entity_id
_entity_poly.type
_entity_poly.pdbx_seq_one_letter_code
_entity_poly.pdbx_strand_id
1 'polypeptide(L)'
;MDTTAIDKALIAIVEKRQQLNALTYEDESYDDIEDELHDLEDDFIDEHGETLEDIIGDVHEEYKVDTEVLSPLSYIAQEYVETGANDLGKQFDCNHAQGVPVEVDELENKPTRLVIIPNPLRIILNVDAKNRKIVWQNA
;
A
#
# COMPACT_ATOMS: atom_id res chain seq x y z
N MET A 1 7.13 15.08 6.77
CA MET A 1 7.82 14.89 5.47
C MET A 1 6.86 15.39 4.40
N ASP A 2 7.30 15.90 3.25
CA ASP A 2 6.33 16.14 2.17
C ASP A 2 6.11 14.82 1.43
N THR A 3 4.94 14.19 1.62
CA THR A 3 4.58 12.91 0.98
C THR A 3 3.72 13.08 -0.25
N THR A 4 3.49 14.31 -0.70
CA THR A 4 2.55 14.62 -1.79
C THR A 4 2.89 13.88 -3.07
N ALA A 5 4.18 13.73 -3.41
CA ALA A 5 4.63 12.98 -4.58
C ALA A 5 4.33 11.47 -4.44
N ILE A 6 4.66 10.89 -3.29
CA ILE A 6 4.40 9.47 -2.98
C ILE A 6 2.90 9.17 -3.04
N ASP A 7 2.07 10.04 -2.46
CA ASP A 7 0.62 9.89 -2.51
C ASP A 7 0.11 9.89 -3.96
N LYS A 8 0.58 10.81 -4.81
CA LYS A 8 0.19 10.84 -6.23
C LYS A 8 0.60 9.58 -6.98
N ALA A 9 1.84 9.13 -6.79
CA ALA A 9 2.35 7.94 -7.46
C ALA A 9 1.57 6.68 -7.03
N LEU A 10 1.32 6.51 -5.73
CA LEU A 10 0.49 5.42 -5.22
C LEU A 10 -0.96 5.50 -5.70
N ILE A 11 -1.57 6.70 -5.76
CA ILE A 11 -2.90 6.87 -6.34
C ILE A 11 -2.90 6.34 -7.79
N ALA A 12 -1.92 6.74 -8.61
CA ALA A 12 -1.83 6.30 -10.00
C ALA A 12 -1.70 4.77 -10.12
N ILE A 13 -0.83 4.14 -9.32
CA ILE A 13 -0.69 2.68 -9.27
C ILE A 13 -2.01 2.00 -8.87
N VAL A 14 -2.67 2.49 -7.81
CA VAL A 14 -3.94 1.92 -7.33
C VAL A 14 -5.03 2.01 -8.40
N GLU A 15 -5.16 3.17 -9.06
CA GLU A 15 -6.14 3.34 -10.12
C GLU A 15 -5.83 2.46 -11.34
N LYS A 16 -4.55 2.30 -11.70
CA LYS A 16 -4.13 1.44 -12.80
C LYS A 16 -4.37 -0.04 -12.50
N ARG A 17 -4.07 -0.50 -11.28
CA ARG A 17 -4.42 -1.86 -10.83
C ARG A 17 -5.92 -2.11 -10.86
N GLN A 18 -6.73 -1.12 -10.46
CA GLN A 18 -8.20 -1.23 -10.54
C GLN A 18 -8.69 -1.31 -11.99
N GLN A 19 -8.07 -0.58 -12.93
CA GLN A 19 -8.36 -0.71 -14.36
C GLN A 19 -8.02 -2.11 -14.87
N LEU A 20 -6.80 -2.60 -14.60
CA LEU A 20 -6.36 -3.93 -15.05
C LEU A 20 -7.25 -5.04 -14.48
N ASN A 21 -7.60 -4.98 -13.18
CA ASN A 21 -8.46 -5.97 -12.53
C ASN A 21 -9.90 -5.99 -13.06
N ALA A 22 -10.35 -4.93 -13.74
CA ALA A 22 -11.67 -4.87 -14.36
C ALA A 22 -11.70 -5.54 -15.75
N LEU A 23 -10.54 -5.88 -16.31
CA LEU A 23 -10.40 -6.49 -17.63
C LEU A 23 -10.22 -8.00 -17.54
N THR A 24 -10.58 -8.67 -18.63
CA THR A 24 -10.17 -10.06 -18.85
C THR A 24 -8.86 -10.08 -19.63
N TYR A 25 -8.07 -11.14 -19.49
CA TYR A 25 -6.82 -11.33 -20.23
C TYR A 25 -6.98 -11.27 -21.77
N GLU A 26 -8.19 -11.52 -22.28
CA GLU A 26 -8.50 -11.43 -23.72
C GLU A 26 -8.82 -10.00 -24.20
N ASP A 27 -8.89 -9.02 -23.30
CA ASP A 27 -9.16 -7.63 -23.65
C ASP A 27 -8.00 -7.04 -24.46
N GLU A 28 -8.29 -6.31 -25.54
CA GLU A 28 -7.26 -5.74 -26.43
C GLU A 28 -6.36 -4.71 -25.73
N SER A 29 -6.82 -4.14 -24.61
CA SER A 29 -6.08 -3.16 -23.82
C SER A 29 -5.34 -3.75 -22.62
N TYR A 30 -5.44 -5.07 -22.38
CA TYR A 30 -4.84 -5.72 -21.20
C TYR A 30 -3.32 -5.50 -21.16
N ASP A 31 -2.62 -5.87 -22.25
CA ASP A 31 -1.16 -5.76 -22.34
C ASP A 31 -0.70 -4.31 -22.18
N ASP A 32 -1.35 -3.35 -22.85
CA ASP A 32 -1.01 -1.93 -22.74
C ASP A 32 -1.15 -1.40 -21.30
N ILE A 33 -2.21 -1.83 -20.59
CA ILE A 33 -2.46 -1.40 -19.19
C ILE A 33 -1.50 -2.08 -18.21
N GLU A 34 -1.12 -3.34 -18.47
CA GLU A 34 -0.11 -4.06 -17.69
C GLU A 34 1.27 -3.42 -17.85
N ASP A 35 1.67 -3.08 -19.08
CA ASP A 35 2.93 -2.38 -19.35
C ASP A 35 2.95 -0.99 -18.67
N GLU A 36 1.87 -0.21 -18.79
CA GLU A 36 1.75 1.08 -18.09
C GLU A 36 1.80 0.93 -16.56
N LEU A 37 1.27 -0.17 -16.01
CA LEU A 37 1.35 -0.44 -14.58
C LEU A 37 2.80 -0.73 -14.16
N HIS A 38 3.53 -1.53 -14.94
CA HIS A 38 4.92 -1.83 -14.68
C HIS A 38 5.81 -0.58 -14.75
N ASP A 39 5.62 0.28 -15.74
CA ASP A 39 6.33 1.55 -15.83
C ASP A 39 6.09 2.42 -14.58
N LEU A 40 4.83 2.51 -14.11
CA LEU A 40 4.49 3.25 -12.89
C LEU A 40 5.11 2.64 -11.63
N GLU A 41 5.18 1.31 -11.56
CA GLU A 41 5.75 0.59 -10.42
C GLU A 41 7.27 0.74 -10.37
N ASP A 42 7.96 0.69 -11.51
CA ASP A 42 9.40 0.89 -11.62
C ASP A 42 9.77 2.34 -11.28
N ASP A 43 9.10 3.33 -11.88
CA ASP A 43 9.29 4.75 -11.57
C ASP A 43 9.08 5.03 -10.06
N PHE A 44 8.07 4.39 -9.47
CA PHE A 44 7.80 4.54 -8.04
C PHE A 44 8.92 3.99 -7.15
N ILE A 45 9.47 2.83 -7.49
CA ILE A 45 10.60 2.26 -6.73
C ILE A 45 11.84 3.14 -6.88
N ASP A 46 12.14 3.59 -8.09
CA ASP A 46 13.31 4.44 -8.36
C ASP A 46 13.23 5.80 -7.65
N GLU A 47 12.05 6.43 -7.61
CA GLU A 47 11.89 7.76 -7.01
C GLU A 47 11.57 7.75 -5.51
N HIS A 48 10.87 6.72 -5.02
CA HIS A 48 10.26 6.71 -3.69
C HIS A 48 10.55 5.46 -2.86
N GLY A 49 11.17 4.43 -3.46
CA GLY A 49 11.44 3.14 -2.82
C GLY A 49 12.22 3.28 -1.52
N GLU A 50 13.40 3.90 -1.56
CA GLU A 50 14.27 4.10 -0.38
C GLU A 50 13.53 4.79 0.77
N THR A 51 12.80 5.87 0.47
CA THR A 51 12.05 6.63 1.49
C THR A 51 10.97 5.78 2.15
N LEU A 52 10.25 4.96 1.39
CA LEU A 52 9.23 4.08 1.97
C LEU A 52 9.82 2.88 2.68
N GLU A 53 10.92 2.32 2.19
CA GLU A 53 11.65 1.25 2.89
C GLU A 53 12.11 1.70 4.26
N ASP A 54 12.65 2.93 4.39
CA ASP A 54 13.02 3.53 5.67
C ASP A 54 11.80 3.66 6.60
N ILE A 55 10.68 4.18 6.09
CA ILE A 55 9.43 4.34 6.88
C ILE A 55 8.89 2.97 7.33
N ILE A 56 8.92 1.97 6.47
CA ILE A 56 8.47 0.61 6.80
C ILE A 56 9.43 -0.02 7.81
N GLY A 57 10.74 0.21 7.66
CA GLY A 57 11.77 -0.21 8.61
C GLY A 57 11.52 0.37 10.01
N ASP A 58 11.25 1.67 10.11
CA ASP A 58 10.88 2.33 11.38
C ASP A 58 9.63 1.69 12.00
N VAL A 59 8.61 1.36 11.18
CA VAL A 59 7.42 0.64 11.66
C VAL A 59 7.77 -0.77 12.15
N HIS A 60 8.63 -1.49 11.44
CA HIS A 60 9.07 -2.82 11.86
C HIS A 60 9.81 -2.77 13.19
N GLU A 61 10.70 -1.79 13.39
CA GLU A 61 11.43 -1.59 14.65
C GLU A 61 10.49 -1.17 15.79
N GLU A 62 9.66 -0.16 15.59
CA GLU A 62 8.77 0.38 16.63
C GLU A 62 7.78 -0.68 17.14
N TYR A 63 7.24 -1.49 16.22
CA TYR A 63 6.22 -2.48 16.52
C TYR A 63 6.77 -3.89 16.74
N LYS A 64 8.10 -4.08 16.72
CA LYS A 64 8.76 -5.39 16.87
C LYS A 64 8.17 -6.44 15.91
N VAL A 65 8.19 -6.09 14.63
CA VAL A 65 7.79 -6.99 13.55
C VAL A 65 8.95 -7.95 13.27
N ASP A 66 8.73 -9.26 13.40
CA ASP A 66 9.77 -10.29 13.23
C ASP A 66 9.97 -10.73 11.76
N THR A 67 9.05 -10.34 10.88
CA THR A 67 9.17 -10.60 9.44
C THR A 67 10.09 -9.58 8.76
N GLU A 68 10.80 -10.03 7.72
CA GLU A 68 11.65 -9.16 6.89
C GLU A 68 10.87 -8.00 6.26
N VAL A 69 11.53 -6.85 6.13
CA VAL A 69 11.00 -5.72 5.36
C VAL A 69 11.03 -6.09 3.87
N LEU A 70 9.88 -6.01 3.21
CA LEU A 70 9.75 -6.27 1.77
C LEU A 70 9.81 -4.98 0.95
N SER A 71 9.83 -5.12 -0.38
CA SER A 71 9.65 -3.97 -1.29
C SER A 71 8.36 -3.20 -0.94
N PRO A 72 8.35 -1.85 -0.98
CA PRO A 72 7.19 -1.02 -0.67
C PRO A 72 5.93 -1.40 -1.46
N LEU A 73 6.07 -1.81 -2.72
CA LEU A 73 4.96 -2.25 -3.57
C LEU A 73 4.22 -3.48 -3.01
N SER A 74 4.90 -4.31 -2.20
CA SER A 74 4.31 -5.50 -1.56
C SER A 74 3.27 -5.12 -0.50
N TYR A 75 3.39 -3.94 0.10
CA TYR A 75 2.48 -3.45 1.14
C TYR A 75 1.26 -2.71 0.58
N ILE A 76 1.17 -2.53 -0.73
CA ILE A 76 -0.02 -2.00 -1.39
C ILE A 76 -1.12 -3.08 -1.34
N ALA A 77 -2.34 -2.70 -0.98
CA ALA A 77 -3.48 -3.63 -0.95
C ALA A 77 -3.77 -4.18 -2.35
N GLN A 78 -4.24 -5.42 -2.39
CA GLN A 78 -4.78 -6.01 -3.62
C GLN A 78 -6.09 -5.33 -4.01
N GLU A 79 -6.91 -4.96 -3.03
CA GLU A 79 -8.19 -4.31 -3.22
C GLU A 79 -8.33 -3.07 -2.32
N TYR A 80 -8.56 -1.92 -2.96
CA TYR A 80 -8.94 -0.67 -2.31
C TYR A 80 -10.38 -0.30 -2.57
N VAL A 81 -10.97 0.44 -1.63
CA VAL A 81 -12.27 1.09 -1.72
C VAL A 81 -12.05 2.60 -1.71
N GLU A 82 -12.65 3.29 -2.66
CA GLU A 82 -12.68 4.75 -2.67
C GLU A 82 -13.58 5.25 -1.52
N THR A 83 -13.05 6.18 -0.73
CA THR A 83 -13.73 6.75 0.46
C THR A 83 -14.06 8.23 0.30
N GLY A 84 -13.54 8.86 -0.75
CA GLY A 84 -13.72 10.27 -1.04
C GLY A 84 -12.66 10.77 -2.02
N ALA A 85 -12.57 12.09 -2.14
CA ALA A 85 -11.55 12.76 -2.95
C ALA A 85 -11.22 14.13 -2.35
N ASN A 86 -10.02 14.62 -2.63
CA ASN A 86 -9.54 15.96 -2.30
C ASN A 86 -8.73 16.52 -3.49
N ASP A 87 -8.08 17.68 -3.30
CA ASP A 87 -7.28 18.33 -4.35
C ASP A 87 -6.09 17.49 -4.84
N LEU A 88 -5.67 16.47 -4.07
CA LEU A 88 -4.58 15.56 -4.43
C LEU A 88 -5.06 14.40 -5.31
N GLY A 89 -6.33 14.01 -5.18
CA GLY A 89 -6.93 12.89 -5.91
C GLY A 89 -7.91 12.09 -5.06
N LYS A 90 -8.16 10.84 -5.45
CA LYS A 90 -9.00 9.90 -4.71
C LYS A 90 -8.37 9.54 -3.36
N GLN A 91 -9.22 9.32 -2.38
CA GLN A 91 -8.86 8.83 -1.06
C GLN A 91 -9.28 7.38 -0.92
N PHE A 92 -8.41 6.56 -0.36
CA PHE A 92 -8.62 5.12 -0.32
C PHE A 92 -8.67 4.58 1.10
N ASP A 93 -9.28 3.41 1.23
CA ASP A 93 -9.15 2.50 2.36
C ASP A 93 -9.22 1.06 1.86
N CYS A 94 -8.96 0.08 2.73
CA CYS A 94 -8.99 -1.33 2.40
C CYS A 94 -9.55 -2.16 3.56
N ASN A 95 -9.97 -3.39 3.28
CA ASN A 95 -10.45 -4.29 4.34
C ASN A 95 -9.29 -4.87 5.17
N HIS A 96 -9.63 -5.50 6.30
CA HIS A 96 -8.65 -6.02 7.27
C HIS A 96 -7.83 -7.22 6.78
N ALA A 97 -8.24 -7.87 5.69
CA ALA A 97 -7.52 -9.01 5.10
C ALA A 97 -6.43 -8.58 4.10
N GLN A 98 -6.34 -7.29 3.80
CA GLN A 98 -5.35 -6.73 2.87
C GLN A 98 -4.00 -6.49 3.56
N GLY A 99 -2.94 -6.48 2.74
CA GLY A 99 -1.57 -6.22 3.17
C GLY A 99 -0.72 -7.47 3.38
N VAL A 100 0.57 -7.22 3.64
CA VAL A 100 1.60 -8.23 3.88
C VAL A 100 1.36 -8.88 5.24
N PRO A 101 1.26 -10.23 5.32
CA PRO A 101 1.24 -10.94 6.60
C PRO A 101 2.54 -10.68 7.37
N VAL A 102 2.41 -10.26 8.62
CA VAL A 102 3.56 -9.99 9.50
C VAL A 102 3.36 -10.64 10.86
N GLU A 103 4.46 -10.99 11.52
CA GLU A 103 4.45 -11.47 12.90
C GLU A 103 4.87 -10.33 13.83
N VAL A 104 4.06 -10.07 14.86
CA VAL A 104 4.30 -9.00 15.83
C VAL A 104 4.41 -9.62 17.22
N ASP A 105 5.57 -9.46 17.87
CA ASP A 105 5.90 -10.10 19.15
C ASP A 105 4.80 -9.94 20.22
N GLU A 106 4.24 -8.73 20.33
CA GLU A 106 3.27 -8.40 21.38
C GLU A 106 1.84 -8.87 21.07
N LEU A 107 1.60 -9.39 19.86
CA LEU A 107 0.28 -9.79 19.35
C LEU A 107 0.22 -11.30 19.04
N GLU A 108 0.81 -12.12 19.90
CA GLU A 108 0.97 -13.58 19.74
C GLU A 108 -0.22 -14.27 19.01
N ASN A 109 0.10 -14.89 17.86
CA ASN A 109 -0.83 -15.67 17.02
C ASN A 109 -2.00 -14.88 16.40
N LYS A 110 -1.91 -13.55 16.32
CA LYS A 110 -2.87 -12.76 15.54
C LYS A 110 -2.53 -12.81 14.04
N PRO A 111 -3.53 -12.84 13.14
CA PRO A 111 -3.31 -12.81 11.69
C PRO A 111 -3.00 -11.37 11.24
N THR A 112 -1.92 -10.80 11.77
CA THR A 112 -1.54 -9.42 11.55
C THR A 112 -1.08 -9.16 10.12
N ARG A 113 -1.44 -8.00 9.57
CA ARG A 113 -1.01 -7.54 8.25
C ARG A 113 -0.64 -6.07 8.25
N LEU A 114 0.43 -5.72 7.55
CA LEU A 114 0.79 -4.33 7.27
C LEU A 114 0.34 -3.93 5.86
N VAL A 115 -0.28 -2.76 5.75
CA VAL A 115 -0.78 -2.22 4.48
C VAL A 115 -0.54 -0.73 4.38
N ILE A 116 -0.09 -0.27 3.22
CA ILE A 116 0.03 1.15 2.87
C ILE A 116 -1.31 1.61 2.33
N ILE A 117 -1.76 2.80 2.73
CA ILE A 117 -2.95 3.44 2.18
C ILE A 117 -2.57 4.85 1.71
N PRO A 118 -2.76 5.18 0.43
CA PRO A 118 -2.54 6.52 -0.06
C PRO A 118 -3.70 7.47 0.28
N ASN A 119 -3.35 8.75 0.32
CA ASN A 119 -4.19 9.93 0.44
C ASN A 119 -5.18 9.91 1.65
N PRO A 120 -4.71 10.27 2.86
CA PRO A 120 -3.31 10.60 3.18
C PRO A 120 -2.45 9.35 3.32
N LEU A 121 -1.17 9.44 2.93
CA LEU A 121 -0.20 8.36 3.11
C LEU A 121 -0.13 7.92 4.57
N ARG A 122 -0.44 6.65 4.80
CA ARG A 122 -0.41 6.02 6.11
C ARG A 122 -0.14 4.52 6.00
N ILE A 123 0.45 3.95 7.04
CA ILE A 123 0.62 2.51 7.19
C ILE A 123 -0.33 2.04 8.28
N ILE A 124 -1.07 0.98 7.99
CA ILE A 124 -2.03 0.37 8.90
C ILE A 124 -1.58 -1.04 9.25
N LEU A 125 -1.58 -1.35 10.54
CA LEU A 125 -1.51 -2.70 11.07
C LEU A 125 -2.94 -3.23 11.27
N ASN A 126 -3.37 -4.12 10.37
CA ASN A 126 -4.59 -4.89 10.54
C ASN A 126 -4.30 -6.02 11.53
N VAL A 127 -4.94 -6.03 12.70
CA VAL A 127 -4.64 -6.99 13.79
C VAL A 127 -5.52 -8.24 13.69
N ASP A 128 -6.79 -8.03 13.38
CA ASP A 128 -7.75 -9.10 13.12
C ASP A 128 -8.91 -8.56 12.28
N ALA A 129 -9.98 -9.34 12.10
CA ALA A 129 -11.15 -8.98 11.29
C ALA A 129 -11.92 -7.73 11.77
N LYS A 130 -11.60 -7.17 12.94
CA LYS A 130 -12.30 -6.02 13.53
C LYS A 130 -11.37 -4.91 14.00
N ASN A 131 -10.14 -5.25 14.34
CA ASN A 131 -9.18 -4.33 14.94
C ASN A 131 -8.08 -3.98 13.94
N ARG A 132 -7.76 -2.70 13.84
CA ARG A 132 -6.61 -2.17 13.10
C ARG A 132 -6.08 -0.91 13.77
N LYS A 133 -4.81 -0.58 13.53
CA LYS A 133 -4.13 0.60 14.06
C LYS A 133 -3.39 1.33 12.95
N ILE A 134 -3.50 2.65 12.89
CA ILE A 134 -2.56 3.46 12.10
C ILE A 134 -1.23 3.44 12.86
N VAL A 135 -0.22 2.83 12.24
CA VAL A 135 1.11 2.65 12.85
C VAL A 135 2.11 3.70 12.38
N TRP A 136 1.84 4.32 11.23
CA TRP A 136 2.54 5.49 10.73
C TRP A 136 1.59 6.34 9.90
N GLN A 137 1.72 7.66 9.98
CA GLN A 137 1.00 8.60 9.13
C GLN A 137 1.80 9.88 8.99
N ASN A 138 1.81 10.45 7.78
CA ASN A 138 2.40 11.77 7.60
C ASN A 138 1.57 12.83 8.35
N ALA A 139 2.24 13.58 9.24
CA ALA A 139 1.65 14.58 10.12
C ALA A 139 1.39 15.92 9.42
#